data_AF-A0A7W1EFI8-F1
#
_entry.id   AF-A0A7W1EFI8-F1
#
_cell.length_a   1.000
_cell.length_b   1.000
_cell.length_c   1.000
_cell.angle_alpha   90.00
_cell.angle_beta   90.00
_cell.angle_gamma   90.00
#
_symmetry.space_group_name_H-M   'P 1'
#
loop_
_entity.id
_entity.type
_entity.pdbx_description
1 polymer ?
#
loop_
_entity_poly.entity_id
_entity_poly.type
_entity_poly.pdbx_seq_one_letter_code
_entity_poly.pdbx_strand_id
1 'polypeptide(L)'
;METIRKIILRTHGTLLIVMGIAIGIYSTIGTLYGIGNFAFLHENRLGHVGLLQAYELAALTGIVLWMGSYQENKRNWNRIGALFHFFILIVYIIHWDFLTTLPNGELTRNIGATFHLVFLGVESWAGLFSKKS
;
A
#
# COMPACT_ATOMS: atom_id res chain seq x y z
N MET A 1 -2.97 12.24 22.25
CA MET A 1 -2.29 11.82 21.00
C MET A 1 -2.55 10.35 20.68
N GLU A 2 -2.56 9.47 21.67
CA GLU A 2 -2.85 8.04 21.52
C GLU A 2 -4.16 7.72 20.77
N THR A 3 -5.25 8.44 21.02
CA THR A 3 -6.52 8.26 20.29
C THR A 3 -6.37 8.52 18.79
N ILE A 4 -5.63 9.57 18.40
CA ILE A 4 -5.39 9.90 16.99
C ILE A 4 -4.54 8.83 16.33
N ARG A 5 -3.45 8.38 16.98
CA ARG A 5 -2.61 7.28 16.47
C ARG A 5 -3.43 6.01 16.27
N LYS A 6 -4.31 5.68 17.22
CA LYS A 6 -5.23 4.54 17.10
C LYS A 6 -6.15 4.68 15.89
N ILE A 7 -6.74 5.86 15.68
CA ILE A 7 -7.61 6.11 14.52
C ILE A 7 -6.82 5.93 13.22
N ILE A 8 -5.64 6.55 13.11
CA ILE A 8 -4.76 6.42 11.93
C ILE A 8 -4.48 4.95 11.64
N LEU A 9 -3.99 4.18 12.62
CA LEU A 9 -3.68 2.75 12.45
C LEU A 9 -4.89 1.92 12.04
N ARG A 10 -6.07 2.18 12.64
CA ARG A 10 -7.29 1.46 12.29
C ARG A 10 -7.74 1.78 10.87
N THR A 11 -7.83 3.06 10.53
CA THR A 11 -8.27 3.49 9.20
C THR A 11 -7.30 3.01 8.13
N HIS A 12 -6.00 3.24 8.32
CA HIS A 12 -4.97 2.80 7.40
C HIS A 12 -4.94 1.27 7.28
N GLY A 13 -4.93 0.55 8.41
CA GLY A 13 -4.94 -0.90 8.42
C GLY A 13 -6.14 -1.50 7.69
N THR A 14 -7.35 -0.98 7.94
CA THR A 14 -8.57 -1.40 7.23
C THR A 14 -8.46 -1.12 5.72
N LEU A 15 -7.98 0.07 5.33
CA LEU A 15 -7.79 0.40 3.91
C LEU A 15 -6.82 -0.55 3.22
N LEU A 16 -5.67 -0.87 3.85
CA LEU A 16 -4.70 -1.82 3.30
C LEU A 16 -5.29 -3.22 3.14
N ILE A 17 -6.06 -3.71 4.11
CA ILE A 17 -6.73 -5.01 4.02
C ILE A 17 -7.68 -5.04 2.81
N VAL A 18 -8.60 -4.07 2.75
CA VAL A 18 -9.62 -4.03 1.71
C VAL A 18 -8.99 -3.83 0.33
N MET A 19 -8.07 -2.87 0.19
CA MET A 19 -7.42 -2.59 -1.09
C MET A 19 -6.49 -3.71 -1.52
N GLY A 20 -5.70 -4.30 -0.62
CA GLY A 20 -4.82 -5.41 -0.95
C GLY A 20 -5.60 -6.60 -1.50
N ILE A 21 -6.68 -7.01 -0.82
CA ILE A 21 -7.54 -8.11 -1.29
C ILE A 21 -8.22 -7.75 -2.61
N ALA A 22 -8.86 -6.58 -2.68
CA ALA A 22 -9.61 -6.18 -3.87
C ALA A 22 -8.71 -6.07 -5.11
N ILE A 23 -7.57 -5.39 -5.00
CA ILE A 23 -6.63 -5.23 -6.10
C ILE A 23 -5.97 -6.57 -6.46
N GLY A 24 -5.68 -7.43 -5.47
CA GLY A 24 -5.28 -8.81 -5.71
C GLY A 24 -6.25 -9.54 -6.63
N ILE A 25 -7.55 -9.55 -6.29
CA ILE A 25 -8.62 -10.15 -7.11
C ILE A 25 -8.67 -9.52 -8.51
N TYR A 26 -8.65 -8.18 -8.61
CA TYR A 26 -8.68 -7.50 -9.92
C TYR A 26 -7.47 -7.84 -10.78
N SER A 27 -6.28 -7.97 -10.19
CA SER A 27 -5.07 -8.36 -10.89
C SER A 27 -5.14 -9.82 -11.38
N THR A 28 -5.75 -10.71 -10.59
CA THR A 28 -5.99 -12.11 -10.98
C THR A 28 -6.98 -12.20 -12.13
N ILE A 29 -8.08 -11.44 -12.09
CA ILE A 29 -9.04 -11.37 -13.20
C ILE A 29 -8.35 -10.88 -14.48
N GLY A 30 -7.56 -9.80 -14.38
CA GLY A 30 -6.81 -9.28 -15.53
C GLY A 30 -5.82 -10.29 -16.11
N THR A 31 -5.15 -11.06 -15.24
CA THR A 31 -4.21 -12.11 -15.65
C THR A 31 -4.92 -13.30 -16.30
N LEU A 32 -6.05 -13.75 -15.77
CA LEU A 32 -6.75 -14.94 -16.27
C LEU A 32 -7.53 -14.65 -17.57
N TYR A 33 -8.16 -13.49 -17.66
CA TYR A 33 -9.11 -13.18 -18.73
C TYR A 33 -8.62 -12.09 -19.71
N GLY A 34 -7.50 -11.43 -19.44
CA GLY A 34 -6.96 -10.39 -20.33
C GLY A 34 -7.82 -9.13 -20.40
N ILE A 35 -8.56 -8.81 -19.33
CA ILE A 35 -9.48 -7.66 -19.30
C ILE A 35 -9.17 -6.68 -18.16
N GLY A 36 -9.59 -5.42 -18.33
CA GLY A 36 -9.45 -4.36 -17.32
C GLY A 36 -8.04 -3.79 -17.19
N ASN A 37 -7.80 -3.01 -16.13
CA ASN A 37 -6.54 -2.27 -15.92
C ASN A 37 -5.30 -3.16 -15.74
N PHE A 38 -5.49 -4.45 -15.46
CA PHE A 38 -4.43 -5.44 -15.31
C PHE A 38 -4.35 -6.43 -16.49
N ALA A 39 -5.02 -6.16 -17.61
CA ALA A 39 -5.01 -7.03 -18.79
C ALA A 39 -3.60 -7.35 -19.31
N PHE A 40 -2.65 -6.40 -19.15
CA PHE A 40 -1.25 -6.59 -19.55
C PHE A 40 -0.57 -7.76 -18.83
N LEU A 41 -1.08 -8.20 -17.69
CA LEU A 41 -0.57 -9.34 -16.94
C LEU A 41 -0.91 -10.69 -17.59
N HIS A 42 -1.87 -10.74 -18.51
CA HIS A 42 -2.22 -11.96 -19.24
C HIS A 42 -1.00 -12.56 -19.97
N GLU A 43 -0.22 -11.68 -20.60
CA GLU A 43 1.03 -12.01 -21.30
C GLU A 43 2.26 -11.95 -20.38
N ASN A 44 2.13 -11.42 -19.16
CA ASN A 44 3.23 -11.27 -18.21
C ASN A 44 2.89 -11.86 -16.83
N ARG A 45 2.84 -13.19 -16.78
CA ARG A 45 2.44 -13.94 -15.57
C ARG A 45 3.43 -13.79 -14.41
N LEU A 46 4.73 -13.59 -14.68
CA LEU A 46 5.70 -13.30 -13.62
C LEU A 46 5.42 -11.95 -12.96
N GLY A 47 5.03 -10.94 -13.75
CA GLY A 47 4.55 -9.67 -13.23
C GLY A 47 3.34 -9.85 -12.29
N HIS A 48 2.43 -10.77 -12.62
CA HIS A 48 1.28 -11.06 -11.75
C HIS A 48 1.70 -11.68 -10.42
N VAL A 49 2.63 -12.65 -10.41
CA VAL A 49 3.13 -13.26 -9.17
C VAL A 49 3.71 -12.20 -8.23
N GLY A 50 4.54 -11.29 -8.76
CA GLY A 50 5.11 -10.20 -7.97
C GLY A 50 4.06 -9.23 -7.42
N LEU A 51 3.08 -8.84 -8.26
CA LEU A 51 2.01 -7.94 -7.83
C LEU A 51 1.08 -8.59 -6.81
N LEU A 52 0.70 -9.85 -7.00
CA LEU A 52 -0.16 -10.57 -6.07
C LEU A 52 0.50 -10.69 -4.69
N GLN A 53 1.78 -11.07 -4.65
CA GLN A 53 2.56 -11.09 -3.40
C GLN A 53 2.60 -9.71 -2.73
N ALA A 54 2.78 -8.63 -3.50
CA ALA A 54 2.79 -7.28 -2.95
C ALA A 54 1.43 -6.88 -2.37
N TYR A 55 0.32 -7.22 -3.04
CA TYR A 55 -1.03 -6.91 -2.58
C TYR A 55 -1.45 -7.74 -1.35
N GLU A 56 -1.08 -9.02 -1.31
CA GLU A 56 -1.30 -9.87 -0.13
C GLU A 56 -0.45 -9.42 1.06
N LEU A 57 0.80 -9.02 0.81
CA LEU A 57 1.67 -8.44 1.84
C LEU A 57 1.13 -7.09 2.35
N ALA A 58 0.53 -6.29 1.47
CA ALA A 58 -0.17 -5.07 1.87
C ALA A 58 -1.36 -5.39 2.78
N ALA A 59 -2.19 -6.38 2.43
CA ALA A 59 -3.31 -6.80 3.25
C ALA A 59 -2.86 -7.32 4.63
N LEU A 60 -1.82 -8.16 4.65
CA LEU A 60 -1.21 -8.66 5.89
C LEU A 60 -0.66 -7.51 6.74
N THR A 61 0.04 -6.55 6.13
CA THR A 61 0.52 -5.34 6.80
C THR A 61 -0.65 -4.55 7.40
N GLY A 62 -1.77 -4.46 6.68
CA GLY A 62 -2.99 -3.85 7.18
C GLY A 62 -3.54 -4.52 8.45
N ILE A 63 -3.51 -5.86 8.51
CA ILE A 63 -3.87 -6.63 9.71
C ILE A 63 -2.92 -6.28 10.86
N VAL A 64 -1.61 -6.27 10.59
CA VAL A 64 -0.57 -5.94 11.58
C VAL A 64 -0.76 -4.52 12.14
N LEU A 65 -1.02 -3.52 11.30
CA LEU A 65 -1.28 -2.15 11.75
C LEU A 65 -2.58 -2.06 12.56
N TRP A 66 -3.64 -2.76 12.12
CA TRP A 66 -4.90 -2.79 12.85
C TRP A 66 -4.73 -3.41 14.24
N MET A 67 -4.03 -4.53 14.36
CA MET A 67 -3.66 -5.12 15.66
C MET A 67 -2.78 -4.17 16.49
N GLY A 68 -1.80 -3.52 15.85
CA GLY A 68 -0.93 -2.51 16.45
C GLY A 68 -1.70 -1.34 17.09
N SER A 69 -2.90 -1.03 16.59
CA SER A 69 -3.77 0.01 17.14
C SER A 69 -4.27 -0.26 18.57
N TYR A 70 -4.23 -1.52 19.01
CA TYR A 70 -4.61 -1.95 20.36
C TYR A 70 -3.42 -2.07 21.33
N GLN A 71 -2.19 -1.95 20.83
CA GLN A 71 -0.98 -2.05 21.65
C GLN A 71 -0.69 -0.74 22.39
N GLU A 72 0.13 -0.79 23.44
CA GLU A 72 0.53 0.41 24.19
C GLU A 72 1.37 1.36 23.33
N ASN A 73 2.35 0.82 22.59
CA ASN A 73 3.30 1.62 21.81
C ASN A 73 2.84 1.86 20.36
N LYS A 74 1.68 2.51 20.18
CA LYS A 74 1.09 2.82 18.86
C LYS A 74 2.02 3.64 17.98
N ARG A 75 2.86 4.47 18.59
CA ARG A 75 3.87 5.26 17.89
C ARG A 75 4.82 4.40 17.07
N ASN A 76 5.27 3.26 17.60
CA ASN A 76 6.14 2.35 16.84
C ASN A 76 5.39 1.69 15.68
N TRP A 77 4.12 1.35 15.84
CA TRP A 77 3.30 0.81 14.74
C TRP A 77 3.10 1.81 13.60
N ASN A 78 2.92 3.10 13.91
CA ASN A 78 2.90 4.14 12.88
C ASN A 78 4.23 4.22 12.10
N ARG A 79 5.37 4.02 12.78
CA ARG A 79 6.68 3.98 12.10
C ARG A 79 6.77 2.80 11.14
N ILE A 80 6.21 1.64 11.50
CA ILE A 80 6.11 0.49 10.58
C ILE A 80 5.23 0.84 9.38
N GLY A 81 4.09 1.50 9.59
CA GLY A 81 3.23 1.99 8.50
C GLY A 81 3.95 2.98 7.58
N ALA A 82 4.74 3.89 8.14
CA ALA A 82 5.56 4.82 7.36
C ALA A 82 6.64 4.08 6.54
N LEU A 83 7.37 3.14 7.17
CA LEU A 83 8.41 2.36 6.50
C LEU A 83 7.84 1.52 5.34
N PHE A 84 6.67 0.93 5.53
CA PHE A 84 5.98 0.20 4.47
C PHE A 84 5.78 1.06 3.21
N HIS A 85 5.26 2.27 3.36
CA HIS A 85 5.09 3.18 2.21
C HIS A 85 6.40 3.73 1.65
N PHE A 86 7.39 3.98 2.50
CA PHE A 86 8.71 4.40 2.06
C PHE A 86 9.33 3.38 1.11
N PHE A 87 9.31 2.08 1.47
CA PHE A 87 9.84 1.03 0.61
C PHE A 87 9.07 0.88 -0.71
N ILE A 88 7.75 1.06 -0.70
CA ILE A 88 6.98 1.07 -1.94
C ILE A 88 7.35 2.26 -2.82
N LEU A 89 7.54 3.45 -2.24
CA LEU A 89 7.95 4.63 -3.02
C LEU A 89 9.33 4.48 -3.66
N ILE A 90 10.25 3.72 -3.05
CA ILE A 90 11.52 3.36 -3.69
C ILE A 90 11.26 2.61 -5.01
N VAL A 91 10.30 1.68 -5.05
CA VAL A 91 9.92 0.96 -6.28
C VAL A 91 9.40 1.95 -7.34
N TYR A 92 8.57 2.92 -6.95
CA TYR A 92 8.07 3.95 -7.88
C TYR A 92 9.20 4.80 -8.44
N ILE A 93 10.21 5.16 -7.64
CA ILE A 93 11.36 5.94 -8.09
C ILE A 93 12.20 5.14 -9.08
N ILE A 94 12.51 3.87 -8.76
CA ILE A 94 13.34 3.01 -9.61
C ILE A 94 12.64 2.70 -10.95
N HIS A 95 11.32 2.50 -10.93
CA HIS A 95 10.54 2.08 -12.09
C HIS A 95 9.65 3.20 -12.65
N TRP A 96 9.98 4.46 -12.39
CA TRP A 96 9.13 5.61 -12.69
C TRP A 96 8.65 5.67 -14.15
N ASP A 97 9.58 5.48 -15.09
CA ASP A 97 9.32 5.51 -16.53
C ASP A 97 8.76 4.18 -17.05
N PHE A 98 9.07 3.05 -16.39
CA PHE A 98 8.47 1.77 -16.78
C PHE A 98 6.96 1.81 -16.57
N LEU A 99 6.49 2.38 -15.46
CA LEU A 99 5.06 2.42 -15.14
C LEU A 99 4.23 3.14 -16.20
N THR A 100 4.75 4.15 -16.90
CA THR A 100 4.01 4.87 -17.96
C THR A 100 3.92 4.10 -19.27
N THR A 101 4.73 3.05 -19.45
CA THR A 101 4.66 2.16 -20.62
C THR A 101 3.49 1.17 -20.56
N LEU A 102 2.89 0.99 -19.38
CA LEU A 102 1.76 0.10 -19.18
C LEU A 102 0.44 0.74 -19.64
N PRO A 103 -0.59 -0.05 -20.01
CA PRO A 103 -1.94 0.46 -20.23
C PRO A 103 -2.45 1.23 -19.01
N ASN A 104 -2.94 2.45 -19.20
CA ASN A 104 -3.32 3.39 -18.13
C ASN A 104 -2.19 3.64 -17.10
N GLY A 105 -0.95 3.49 -17.52
CA GLY A 105 0.25 3.49 -16.68
C GLY A 105 0.50 4.81 -15.96
N GLU A 106 0.34 5.94 -16.67
CA GLU A 106 0.52 7.27 -16.07
C GLU A 106 -0.50 7.55 -14.96
N LEU A 107 -1.78 7.24 -15.20
CA LEU A 107 -2.83 7.42 -14.21
C LEU A 107 -2.59 6.52 -12.99
N THR A 108 -2.32 5.22 -13.23
CA THR A 108 -2.03 4.24 -12.18
C THR A 108 -0.83 4.67 -11.34
N ARG A 109 0.24 5.13 -12.00
CA ARG A 109 1.44 5.66 -11.35
C ARG A 109 1.09 6.85 -10.46
N ASN A 110 0.42 7.86 -11.01
CA ASN A 110 0.15 9.10 -10.29
C ASN A 110 -0.78 8.87 -9.09
N ILE A 111 -1.83 8.06 -9.24
CA ILE A 111 -2.73 7.70 -8.14
C ILE A 111 -1.97 6.91 -7.06
N GLY A 112 -1.23 5.89 -7.45
CA GLY A 112 -0.50 5.04 -6.52
C GLY A 112 0.60 5.80 -5.77
N ALA A 113 1.41 6.58 -6.48
CA ALA A 113 2.44 7.42 -5.87
C ALA A 113 1.83 8.44 -4.88
N THR A 114 0.73 9.09 -5.26
CA THR A 114 0.01 10.04 -4.38
C THR A 114 -0.49 9.34 -3.12
N PHE A 115 -1.12 8.17 -3.27
CA PHE A 115 -1.60 7.37 -2.14
C PHE A 115 -0.45 7.05 -1.17
N HIS A 116 0.67 6.54 -1.68
CA HIS A 116 1.81 6.19 -0.84
C HIS A 116 2.47 7.41 -0.18
N LEU A 117 2.56 8.54 -0.88
CA LEU A 117 3.08 9.80 -0.30
C LEU A 117 2.20 10.31 0.84
N VAL A 118 0.87 10.27 0.67
CA VAL A 118 -0.09 10.71 1.70
C VAL A 118 0.06 9.85 2.95
N PHE A 119 0.05 8.52 2.82
CA PHE A 119 0.15 7.66 3.99
C PHE A 119 1.56 7.67 4.61
N LEU A 120 2.62 7.80 3.82
CA LEU A 120 3.96 8.06 4.36
C LEU A 120 3.96 9.31 5.23
N GLY A 121 3.36 10.40 4.76
CA GLY A 121 3.27 11.66 5.49
C GLY A 121 2.47 11.54 6.79
N VAL A 122 1.26 10.97 6.71
CA VAL A 122 0.37 10.76 7.87
C VAL A 122 1.03 9.88 8.93
N GLU A 123 1.60 8.76 8.52
CA GLU A 123 2.24 7.81 9.42
C GLU A 123 3.55 8.35 10.01
N SER A 124 4.36 9.06 9.21
CA SER A 124 5.58 9.72 9.70
C SER A 124 5.25 10.80 10.72
N TRP A 125 4.23 11.61 10.47
CA TRP A 125 3.75 12.58 11.45
C TRP A 125 3.32 11.90 12.76
N ALA A 126 2.52 10.84 12.66
CA ALA A 126 2.02 10.14 13.84
C ALA A 126 3.11 9.34 14.59
N GLY A 127 4.12 8.83 13.88
CA GLY A 127 5.20 7.98 14.41
C GLY A 127 6.48 8.72 14.82
N LEU A 128 6.79 9.85 14.20
CA LEU A 128 8.06 10.58 14.40
C LEU A 128 7.83 11.95 15.02
N PHE A 129 6.93 12.76 14.48
CA PHE A 129 6.85 14.19 14.78
C PHE A 129 5.82 14.57 15.85
N SER A 130 4.78 13.77 16.04
CA SER A 130 3.75 14.05 17.04
C SER A 130 4.25 13.87 18.49
N LYS A 131 3.75 14.70 19.41
CA LYS A 131 4.16 14.72 20.84
C LYS A 131 4.07 13.32 21.46
N LYS A 132 5.06 12.96 22.28
CA LYS A 132 5.23 11.63 22.89
C LYS A 132 4.18 11.26 23.97
N SER A 133 3.12 12.05 24.12
CA SER A 133 2.02 11.77 25.07
C SER A 133 1.07 10.70 24.56
#